data_AF-A0A7Z7CGM4-F1
#
_entry.id   AF-A0A7Z7CGM4-F1
#
_cell.length_a   1.000
_cell.length_b   1.000
_cell.length_c   1.000
_cell.angle_alpha   90.00
_cell.angle_beta   90.00
_cell.angle_gamma   90.00
#
_symmetry.space_group_name_H-M   'P 1'
#
loop_
_entity.id
_entity.type
_entity.pdbx_description
1 polymer ?
#
loop_
_entity_poly.entity_id
_entity_poly.type
_entity_poly.pdbx_seq_one_letter_code
_entity_poly.pdbx_strand_id
1 'polypeptide(L)'
;MKRIVLNGEDFYNTTELHELLKQKLELPDFYGANLDALWDCLTAMIELPLELTWTNYQISKERLGSEAEKVYQLMLEADEESIGFQFKTED
;
A
#
# COMPACT_ATOMS: atom_id res chain seq x y z
N MET A 1 -11.79 13.09 -2.05
CA MET A 1 -10.76 12.39 -1.24
C MET A 1 -11.20 10.94 -1.11
N LYS A 2 -10.51 10.04 -1.81
CA LYS A 2 -10.79 8.59 -1.79
C LYS A 2 -10.24 8.01 -0.49
N ARG A 3 -10.95 7.04 0.11
CA ARG A 3 -10.50 6.33 1.32
C ARG A 3 -10.44 4.85 1.01
N ILE A 4 -9.30 4.23 1.32
CA ILE A 4 -9.05 2.81 1.11
C ILE A 4 -8.69 2.16 2.43
N VAL A 5 -9.21 0.95 2.65
CA VAL A 5 -8.80 0.06 3.72
C VAL A 5 -8.09 -1.15 3.14
N LEU A 6 -6.87 -1.37 3.61
CA LEU A 6 -6.05 -2.54 3.40
C LEU A 6 -6.07 -3.37 4.68
N ASN A 7 -6.80 -4.49 4.68
CA ASN A 7 -6.88 -5.36 5.86
C ASN A 7 -5.74 -6.38 5.85
N GLY A 8 -4.87 -6.33 6.85
CA GLY A 8 -3.71 -7.21 7.02
C GLY A 8 -4.05 -8.69 7.19
N GLU A 9 -5.32 -9.04 7.38
CA GLU A 9 -5.79 -10.41 7.40
C GLU A 9 -6.06 -10.99 6.00
N ASP A 10 -6.28 -10.15 4.99
CA ASP A 10 -6.76 -10.53 3.65
C ASP A 10 -5.65 -11.12 2.75
N PHE A 11 -4.39 -11.13 3.21
CA PHE A 11 -3.24 -11.64 2.46
C PHE A 11 -2.25 -12.38 3.37
N TYR A 12 -1.53 -13.33 2.77
CA TYR A 12 -0.61 -14.24 3.45
C TYR A 12 0.80 -14.22 2.88
N ASN A 13 1.00 -13.56 1.73
CA ASN A 13 2.30 -13.40 1.10
C ASN A 13 2.38 -12.06 0.34
N THR A 14 3.58 -11.67 -0.06
CA THR A 14 3.86 -10.40 -0.74
C THR A 14 3.16 -10.27 -2.10
N THR A 15 2.94 -11.39 -2.81
CA THR A 15 2.21 -11.37 -4.09
C THR A 15 0.75 -10.98 -3.87
N GLU A 16 0.08 -11.60 -2.91
CA GLU A 16 -1.30 -11.27 -2.54
C GLU A 16 -1.44 -9.83 -2.05
N LEU A 17 -0.46 -9.32 -1.29
CA LEU A 17 -0.41 -7.91 -0.89
C LEU A 17 -0.39 -6.97 -2.11
N HIS A 18 0.51 -7.21 -3.07
CA HIS A 18 0.59 -6.40 -4.29
C HIS A 18 -0.66 -6.52 -5.17
N GLU A 19 -1.27 -7.70 -5.26
CA GLU A 19 -2.54 -7.89 -5.98
C GLU A 19 -3.68 -7.11 -5.33
N LEU A 20 -3.78 -7.17 -4.00
CA LEU A 20 -4.80 -6.42 -3.26
C LEU A 20 -4.59 -4.91 -3.39
N LEU A 21 -3.34 -4.44 -3.31
CA LEU A 21 -2.98 -3.04 -3.57
C LEU A 21 -3.36 -2.62 -4.99
N LYS A 22 -3.03 -3.43 -6.01
CA LYS A 22 -3.42 -3.19 -7.40
C LYS A 22 -4.91 -2.97 -7.54
N GLN A 23 -5.71 -3.86 -6.94
CA GLN A 23 -7.18 -3.77 -7.00
C GLN A 23 -7.72 -2.55 -6.26
N LYS A 24 -7.27 -2.30 -5.02
CA LYS A 24 -7.80 -1.23 -4.17
C LYS A 24 -7.42 0.16 -4.68
N LEU A 25 -6.18 0.32 -5.12
CA LEU A 25 -5.66 1.58 -5.66
C LEU A 25 -5.97 1.76 -7.15
N GLU A 26 -6.59 0.78 -7.80
CA GLU A 26 -6.89 0.79 -9.24
C GLU A 26 -5.62 1.01 -10.09
N LEU A 27 -4.52 0.32 -9.72
CA LEU A 27 -3.23 0.47 -10.40
C LEU A 27 -3.29 -0.07 -11.83
N PRO A 28 -2.47 0.46 -12.76
CA PRO A 28 -2.49 0.06 -14.16
C PRO A 28 -2.28 -1.44 -14.39
N ASP A 29 -2.76 -1.95 -15.53
CA ASP A 29 -2.61 -3.36 -15.89
C ASP A 29 -1.15 -3.84 -15.89
N PHE A 30 -0.24 -2.95 -16.27
CA PHE A 30 1.21 -3.18 -16.32
C PHE A 30 1.93 -3.01 -14.97
N TYR A 31 1.21 -2.84 -13.86
CA TYR A 31 1.80 -2.77 -12.52
C TYR A 31 2.69 -3.99 -12.21
N GLY A 32 3.96 -3.75 -11.91
CA GLY A 32 5.01 -4.78 -11.81
C GLY A 32 5.09 -5.55 -10.49
N ALA A 33 4.18 -5.33 -9.54
CA ALA A 33 4.11 -6.02 -8.24
C ALA A 33 5.44 -6.04 -7.46
N ASN A 34 6.11 -4.89 -7.40
CA ASN A 34 7.33 -4.66 -6.63
C ASN A 34 7.33 -3.23 -6.06
N LEU A 35 8.31 -2.90 -5.23
CA LEU A 35 8.39 -1.61 -4.53
C LEU A 35 8.58 -0.43 -5.50
N ASP A 36 9.47 -0.55 -6.48
CA ASP A 36 9.72 0.53 -7.46
C ASP A 36 8.44 0.86 -8.24
N ALA A 37 7.73 -0.17 -8.72
CA ALA A 37 6.46 0.00 -9.41
C ALA A 37 5.36 0.57 -8.49
N LEU A 38 5.39 0.25 -7.19
CA LEU A 38 4.44 0.78 -6.21
C LEU A 38 4.70 2.26 -5.97
N TRP A 39 5.96 2.65 -5.82
CA TRP A 39 6.38 4.05 -5.70
C TRP A 39 5.92 4.88 -6.89
N ASP A 40 6.22 4.42 -8.11
CA ASP A 40 5.81 5.09 -9.34
C ASP A 40 4.29 5.30 -9.39
N CYS A 41 3.54 4.29 -8.96
CA CYS A 41 2.09 4.37 -8.93
C CYS A 41 1.57 5.40 -7.91
N LEU A 42 2.04 5.32 -6.66
CA LEU A 42 1.60 6.20 -5.57
C LEU A 42 1.91 7.67 -5.86
N THR A 43 3.04 7.94 -6.52
CA THR A 43 3.53 9.31 -6.73
C THR A 43 3.12 9.93 -8.06
N ALA A 44 2.77 9.13 -9.07
CA ALA A 44 2.54 9.66 -10.42
C ALA A 44 1.32 9.10 -11.16
N MET A 45 0.65 8.05 -10.66
CA MET A 45 -0.39 7.35 -11.44
C MET A 45 -1.74 7.21 -10.75
N ILE A 46 -1.81 7.25 -9.43
CA ILE A 46 -3.09 7.17 -8.71
C ILE A 46 -3.80 8.52 -8.65
N GLU A 47 -5.13 8.47 -8.50
CA GLU A 47 -5.92 9.68 -8.25
C GLU A 47 -5.74 10.17 -6.81
N LEU A 48 -5.33 11.43 -6.67
CA LEU A 48 -5.14 12.13 -5.39
C LEU A 48 -6.19 13.25 -5.23
N PRO A 49 -6.61 13.61 -4.00
CA PRO A 49 -6.10 13.12 -2.72
C PRO A 49 -6.70 11.78 -2.27
N LEU A 50 -5.88 10.98 -1.59
CA LEU A 50 -6.21 9.62 -1.16
C LEU A 50 -5.70 9.34 0.27
N GLU A 51 -6.53 8.69 1.08
CA GLU A 51 -6.15 8.16 2.40
C GLU A 51 -6.18 6.63 2.37
N LEU A 52 -5.06 5.99 2.70
CA LEU A 52 -4.94 4.55 2.87
C LEU A 52 -4.77 4.20 4.35
N THR A 53 -5.67 3.36 4.86
CA THR A 53 -5.60 2.78 6.20
C THR A 53 -5.22 1.33 6.10
N TRP A 54 -4.09 0.94 6.71
CA TRP A 54 -3.71 -0.45 6.83
C TRP A 54 -4.13 -0.98 8.20
N THR A 55 -5.28 -1.66 8.25
CA THR A 55 -5.81 -2.27 9.48
C THR A 55 -5.16 -3.62 9.73
N ASN A 56 -5.05 -4.06 10.99
CA ASN A 56 -4.41 -5.33 11.36
C ASN A 56 -2.97 -5.43 10.81
N TYR A 57 -2.23 -4.33 10.82
CA TYR A 57 -0.87 -4.29 10.28
C TYR A 57 0.03 -5.31 10.96
N GLN A 58 -0.11 -5.47 12.28
CA GLN A 58 0.69 -6.42 13.06
C GLN A 58 0.50 -7.87 12.58
N ILE A 59 -0.70 -8.26 12.14
CA ILE A 59 -0.95 -9.59 11.56
C ILE A 59 -0.17 -9.76 10.25
N SER A 60 -0.22 -8.76 9.36
CA SER A 60 0.55 -8.81 8.12
C SER A 60 2.06 -8.81 8.37
N LYS A 61 2.54 -8.09 9.38
CA LYS A 61 3.95 -8.06 9.78
C LYS A 61 4.42 -9.41 10.31
N GLU A 62 3.61 -10.11 11.09
CA GLU A 62 3.92 -11.47 11.55
C GLU A 62 3.98 -12.48 10.40
N ARG A 63 3.11 -12.34 9.39
CA ARG A 63 3.05 -13.25 8.24
C ARG A 63 4.18 -13.01 7.22
N LEU A 64 4.41 -11.75 6.85
CA LEU A 64 5.29 -11.38 5.74
C LEU A 64 6.68 -10.91 6.21
N GLY A 65 6.85 -10.60 7.49
CA GLY A 65 8.12 -10.14 8.05
C GLY A 65 8.62 -8.86 7.39
N SER A 66 9.86 -8.91 6.87
CA SER A 66 10.53 -7.76 6.25
C SER A 66 9.79 -7.21 5.04
N GLU A 67 9.00 -8.03 4.34
CA GLU A 67 8.31 -7.57 3.14
C GLU A 67 7.13 -6.64 3.46
N ALA A 68 6.37 -6.93 4.52
CA ALA A 68 5.35 -5.99 5.01
C ALA A 68 5.97 -4.68 5.49
N GLU A 69 7.10 -4.76 6.20
CA GLU A 69 7.81 -3.58 6.68
C GLU A 69 8.31 -2.70 5.53
N LYS A 70 8.86 -3.28 4.45
CA LYS A 70 9.30 -2.51 3.27
C LYS A 70 8.14 -1.75 2.62
N VAL A 71 6.98 -2.40 2.45
CA VAL A 71 5.80 -1.74 1.89
C VAL A 71 5.29 -0.64 2.83
N TYR A 72 5.29 -0.90 4.14
CA TYR A 72 4.92 0.10 5.15
C TYR A 72 5.83 1.34 5.07
N GLN A 73 7.15 1.17 5.02
CA GLN A 73 8.10 2.27 4.89
C GLN A 73 7.87 3.06 3.60
N LEU A 74 7.64 2.38 2.48
CA LEU A 74 7.34 3.03 1.20
C LEU A 74 6.02 3.85 1.26
N MET A 75 5.00 3.37 1.96
CA MET A 75 3.76 4.13 2.16
C MET A 75 3.97 5.38 3.03
N LEU A 76 4.83 5.30 4.06
CA LEU A 76 5.22 6.47 4.85
C LEU A 76 5.98 7.50 4.00
N GLU A 77 6.96 7.04 3.22
CA GLU A 77 7.72 7.92 2.31
C GLU A 77 6.77 8.63 1.33
N ALA A 78 5.79 7.93 0.76
CA ALA A 78 4.81 8.53 -0.13
C ALA A 78 3.87 9.57 0.55
N ASP A 79 3.58 9.42 1.84
CA ASP A 79 2.82 10.42 2.63
C ASP A 79 3.67 11.70 2.84
N GLU A 80 4.96 11.51 3.14
CA GLU A 80 5.92 12.61 3.34
C GLU A 80 6.14 13.48 2.09
N GLU A 81 5.98 12.93 0.88
CA GLU A 81 6.06 13.65 -0.40
C GLU A 81 5.04 14.81 -0.53
N SER A 82 4.04 14.89 0.37
CA SER A 82 3.07 15.99 0.42
C SER A 82 2.27 16.18 -0.89
N ILE A 83 2.13 15.10 -1.65
CA ILE A 83 1.40 15.03 -2.93
C ILE A 83 -0.12 14.85 -2.75
N GLY A 84 -0.60 14.68 -1.52
CA GLY A 84 -2.00 14.41 -1.19
C GLY A 84 -2.33 12.94 -0.99
N PHE A 85 -1.32 12.08 -0.89
CA PHE A 85 -1.43 10.74 -0.33
C PHE A 85 -1.30 10.83 1.20
N GLN A 86 -2.10 10.07 1.94
CA GLN A 86 -2.07 9.99 3.40
C GLN A 86 -2.09 8.53 3.82
N PHE A 87 -1.22 8.17 4.76
CA PHE A 87 -1.07 6.80 5.22
C PHE A 87 -1.22 6.70 6.74
N LYS A 88 -1.91 5.65 7.19
CA LYS A 88 -2.00 5.32 8.61
C LYS A 88 -2.16 3.82 8.82
N THR A 89 -1.75 3.36 9.99
CA THR A 89 -2.02 2.01 10.50
C THR A 89 -3.02 2.04 11.62
N GLU A 90 -3.80 0.96 11.74
CA GLU A 90 -4.71 0.69 12.85
C GLU A 90 -4.53 -0.81 13.20
N ASP A 91 -4.39 -1.13 14.49
CA ASP A 91 -4.32 -2.50 15.01
C ASP A 91 -5.48 -2.77 15.98
#